data_AF-A0A7Z9WQQ7-F1
#
_entry.id   AF-A0A7Z9WQQ7-F1
#
_cell.length_a   1.000
_cell.length_b   1.000
_cell.length_c   1.000
_cell.angle_alpha   90.00
_cell.angle_beta   90.00
_cell.angle_gamma   90.00
#
_symmetry.space_group_name_H-M   'P 1'
#
loop_
_entity.id
_entity.type
_entity.pdbx_description
1 polymer ?
#
loop_
_entity_poly.entity_id
_entity_poly.type
_entity_poly.pdbx_seq_one_letter_code
_entity_poly.pdbx_strand_id
1 'polypeptide(L)'
;MKFLPKNISGWEWLYPGMGVKRWLLLLVLGVTCIGLGFAYLLVNIYRQQPLPAFFYYLTLQFISRLARAALFGGLGLAAVIIAVVQLSRSLLAPFLRPGQEVAKAVYQYRQRGRGPKVVAIGGGTGLSTLLRGLKEYTSNITAIVTVADDGGSSGRLRRELGVLPPGDFRNCIAALADAESLTTQLFQYRFSQGNGLDGHSFGNLFIAAMADVTGSFERAILESSRVLAVQGRILPSTLDNVTLCADLRGEDEAAGALSRVEGESSITAAELPIERVFLQPDRVRAYPGAIRAILEADLIVAGPGSLFSKYLSNSLCTNNLYSNQCNNSLLQHYTGWNSISGYPDR
;
A
#
# COMPACT_ATOMS: atom_id res chain seq x y z
N MET A 1 -33.05 1.23 -18.84
CA MET A 1 -33.19 0.36 -17.66
C MET A 1 -32.75 1.16 -16.43
N LYS A 2 -33.69 1.57 -15.57
CA LYS A 2 -33.38 2.27 -14.30
C LYS A 2 -32.69 1.26 -13.36
N PHE A 3 -31.39 1.46 -13.10
CA PHE A 3 -30.70 0.73 -12.04
C PHE A 3 -31.27 1.23 -10.71
N LEU A 4 -32.11 0.40 -10.09
CA LEU A 4 -32.56 0.60 -8.71
C LEU A 4 -31.31 0.60 -7.81
N PRO A 5 -31.10 1.63 -6.97
CA PRO A 5 -30.00 1.60 -6.01
C PRO A 5 -30.25 0.44 -5.04
N LYS A 6 -29.30 -0.50 -5.00
CA LYS A 6 -29.29 -1.60 -4.03
C LYS A 6 -29.42 -1.00 -2.64
N ASN A 7 -30.45 -1.44 -1.90
CA ASN A 7 -30.82 -0.91 -0.60
C ASN A 7 -29.61 -0.82 0.32
N ILE A 8 -29.31 0.39 0.80
CA ILE A 8 -28.33 0.63 1.84
C ILE A 8 -28.77 -0.11 3.10
N SER A 9 -28.12 -1.21 3.40
CA SER A 9 -28.28 -1.89 4.68
C SER A 9 -27.60 -1.04 5.76
N GLY A 10 -28.37 -0.16 6.42
CA GLY A 10 -27.87 0.65 7.54
C GLY A 10 -27.31 -0.19 8.70
N TRP A 11 -27.58 -1.50 8.70
CA TRP A 11 -27.08 -2.46 9.68
C TRP A 11 -25.59 -2.72 9.55
N GLU A 12 -24.98 -2.47 8.39
CA GLU A 12 -23.55 -2.67 8.21
C GLU A 12 -22.74 -1.73 9.11
N TRP A 13 -23.25 -0.53 9.43
CA TRP A 13 -22.66 0.41 10.39
C TRP A 13 -22.51 -0.15 11.81
N LEU A 14 -23.22 -1.23 12.12
CA LEU A 14 -23.20 -1.91 13.41
C LEU A 14 -22.22 -3.09 13.46
N TYR A 15 -21.48 -3.39 12.40
CA TYR A 15 -20.48 -4.46 12.45
C TYR A 15 -19.43 -4.21 13.58
N PRO A 16 -19.10 -5.25 14.38
CA PRO A 16 -18.07 -5.15 15.40
C PRO A 16 -16.71 -4.78 14.78
N GLY A 17 -15.95 -3.90 15.43
CA GLY A 17 -14.62 -3.45 14.98
C GLY A 17 -14.57 -2.08 14.29
N MET A 18 -15.71 -1.50 13.86
CA MET A 18 -15.72 -0.20 13.18
C MET A 18 -15.53 1.03 14.07
N GLY A 19 -15.62 0.89 15.40
CA GLY A 19 -15.40 2.00 16.35
C GLY A 19 -16.39 3.17 16.27
N VAL A 20 -17.26 3.24 15.25
CA VAL A 20 -18.26 4.30 15.04
C VAL A 20 -19.29 4.33 16.17
N LYS A 21 -19.61 3.18 16.78
CA LYS A 21 -20.60 3.07 17.87
C LYS A 21 -20.33 4.01 19.04
N ARG A 22 -19.05 4.16 19.44
CA ARG A 22 -18.66 5.02 20.56
C ARG A 22 -18.88 6.50 20.24
N TRP A 23 -18.51 6.91 19.02
CA TRP A 23 -18.68 8.28 18.55
C TRP A 23 -20.14 8.63 18.27
N LEU A 24 -20.91 7.70 17.73
CA LEU A 24 -22.34 7.87 17.50
C LEU A 24 -23.10 7.99 18.83
N LEU A 25 -22.74 7.19 19.84
CA LEU A 25 -23.27 7.33 21.19
C LEU A 25 -22.91 8.70 21.80
N LEU A 26 -21.66 9.14 21.67
CA LEU A 26 -21.22 10.46 22.13
C LEU A 26 -22.01 11.59 21.44
N LEU A 27 -22.25 11.48 20.14
CA LEU A 27 -23.03 12.46 19.37
C LEU A 27 -24.48 12.50 19.84
N VAL A 28 -25.12 11.34 20.02
CA VAL A 28 -26.50 11.26 20.52
C VAL A 28 -26.60 11.85 21.93
N LEU A 29 -25.65 11.52 22.81
CA LEU A 29 -25.60 12.04 24.17
C LEU A 29 -25.39 13.56 24.18
N GLY A 30 -24.45 14.07 23.37
CA GLY A 30 -24.20 15.50 23.22
C GLY A 30 -25.41 16.28 22.70
N VAL A 31 -26.06 15.79 21.63
CA VAL A 31 -27.29 16.40 21.08
C VAL A 31 -28.41 16.38 22.11
N THR A 32 -28.52 15.32 22.90
CA THR A 32 -29.54 15.20 23.96
C THR A 32 -29.28 16.16 25.10
N CYS A 33 -28.03 16.30 25.56
CA CYS A 33 -27.64 17.27 26.58
C CYS A 33 -27.92 18.71 26.13
N ILE A 34 -27.55 19.06 24.89
CA ILE A 34 -27.83 20.37 24.31
C ILE A 34 -29.35 20.60 24.20
N GLY A 35 -30.08 19.60 23.70
CA GLY A 35 -31.53 19.66 23.57
C GLY A 35 -32.24 19.85 24.92
N LEU A 36 -31.80 19.14 25.96
CA LEU A 36 -32.30 19.29 27.33
C LEU A 36 -31.99 20.69 27.89
N GLY A 37 -30.75 21.16 27.75
CA GLY A 37 -30.37 22.50 28.22
C GLY A 37 -31.19 23.60 27.53
N PHE A 38 -31.36 23.51 26.22
CA PHE A 38 -32.19 24.43 25.46
C PHE A 38 -33.67 24.35 25.85
N ALA A 39 -34.20 23.15 26.09
CA ALA A 39 -35.56 22.95 26.57
C ALA A 39 -35.79 23.59 27.94
N TYR A 40 -34.86 23.45 28.90
CA TYR A 40 -34.94 24.11 30.20
C TYR A 40 -34.96 25.63 30.08
N LEU A 41 -34.10 26.19 29.21
CA LEU A 41 -34.03 27.63 28.96
C LEU A 41 -35.34 28.16 28.35
N LEU A 42 -35.88 27.45 27.36
CA LEU A 42 -37.17 27.79 26.76
C LEU A 42 -38.32 27.71 27.77
N VAL A 43 -38.38 26.68 28.61
CA VAL A 43 -39.40 26.55 29.66
C VAL A 43 -39.29 27.69 30.67
N ASN A 44 -38.07 28.11 31.02
CA ASN A 44 -37.86 29.23 31.93
C ASN A 44 -38.41 30.55 31.36
N ILE A 45 -38.08 30.87 30.10
CA ILE A 45 -38.61 32.03 29.40
C ILE A 45 -40.13 31.96 29.32
N TYR A 46 -40.67 30.80 28.92
CA TYR A 46 -42.10 30.58 28.77
C TYR A 46 -42.90 30.78 30.07
N ARG A 47 -42.28 30.49 31.24
CA ARG A 47 -42.94 30.62 32.55
C ARG A 47 -42.82 32.02 33.15
N GLN A 48 -41.77 32.76 32.83
CA GLN A 48 -41.47 34.06 33.47
C GLN A 48 -41.90 35.28 32.64
N GLN A 49 -42.03 35.13 31.32
CA GLN A 49 -42.37 36.22 30.40
C GLN A 49 -43.78 36.01 29.82
N PRO A 50 -44.66 37.02 29.80
CA PRO A 50 -45.94 36.92 29.10
C PRO A 50 -45.66 36.91 27.59
N LEU A 51 -45.76 35.72 26.97
CA LEU A 51 -45.56 35.55 25.54
C LEU A 51 -46.83 35.90 24.74
N PRO A 52 -46.69 36.50 23.53
CA PRO A 52 -47.82 36.79 22.65
C PRO A 52 -48.65 35.57 22.24
N ALA A 53 -49.94 35.76 21.97
CA ALA A 53 -50.90 34.69 21.64
C ALA A 53 -50.50 33.81 20.43
N PHE A 54 -49.73 34.33 19.48
CA PHE A 54 -49.27 33.56 18.31
C PHE A 54 -48.39 32.34 18.68
N PHE A 55 -47.69 32.35 19.82
CA PHE A 55 -46.89 31.22 20.29
C PHE A 55 -47.73 29.95 20.54
N TYR A 56 -49.04 30.09 20.80
CA TYR A 56 -49.96 28.96 20.96
C TYR A 56 -49.99 28.07 19.70
N TYR A 57 -50.08 28.71 18.52
CA TYR A 57 -50.12 28.02 17.23
C TYR A 57 -48.74 27.53 16.82
N LEU A 58 -47.70 28.35 17.03
CA LEU A 58 -46.32 28.01 16.69
C LEU A 58 -45.81 26.78 17.46
N THR A 59 -46.21 26.65 18.74
CA THR A 59 -45.81 25.51 19.59
C THR A 59 -46.84 24.37 19.60
N LEU A 60 -47.82 24.39 18.68
CA LEU A 60 -48.81 23.32 18.47
C LEU A 60 -49.55 22.92 19.77
N GLN A 61 -49.99 23.88 20.57
CA GLN A 61 -50.59 23.60 21.89
C GLN A 61 -51.98 22.95 21.85
N PHE A 62 -52.65 23.01 20.71
CA PHE A 62 -53.92 22.32 20.48
C PHE A 62 -53.75 20.78 20.44
N ILE A 63 -52.51 20.28 20.36
CA ILE A 63 -52.17 18.85 20.37
C ILE A 63 -51.80 18.42 21.79
N SER A 64 -52.17 17.18 22.16
CA SER A 64 -51.78 16.62 23.46
C SER A 64 -50.26 16.64 23.66
N ARG A 65 -49.82 16.82 24.91
CA ARG A 65 -48.38 16.94 25.24
C ARG A 65 -47.56 15.75 24.74
N LEU A 66 -48.13 14.55 24.82
CA LEU A 66 -47.49 13.31 24.36
C LEU A 66 -47.39 13.26 22.83
N ALA A 67 -48.45 13.62 22.11
CA ALA A 67 -48.42 13.63 20.64
C ALA A 67 -47.46 14.69 20.09
N ARG A 68 -47.37 15.86 20.74
CA ARG A 68 -46.39 16.89 20.39
C ARG A 68 -44.95 16.44 20.64
N ALA A 69 -44.70 15.78 21.78
CA ALA A 69 -43.38 15.22 22.08
C ALA A 69 -42.97 14.14 21.06
N ALA A 70 -43.91 13.27 20.67
CA ALA A 70 -43.68 12.26 19.65
C ALA A 70 -43.39 12.87 18.27
N LEU A 71 -44.12 13.93 17.88
CA LEU A 71 -43.92 14.62 16.61
C LEU A 71 -42.53 15.28 16.52
N PHE A 72 -42.18 16.13 17.50
CA PHE A 72 -40.88 16.81 17.49
C PHE A 72 -39.72 15.86 17.72
N GLY A 73 -39.90 14.85 18.59
CA GLY A 73 -38.91 13.79 18.80
C GLY A 73 -38.67 12.96 17.54
N GLY A 74 -39.74 12.56 16.85
CA GLY A 74 -39.67 11.79 15.61
C GLY A 74 -39.04 12.59 14.46
N LEU A 75 -39.47 13.83 14.24
CA LEU A 75 -38.88 14.71 13.23
C LEU A 75 -37.41 15.03 13.53
N GLY A 76 -37.07 15.28 14.80
CA GLY A 76 -35.70 15.52 15.23
C GLY A 76 -34.81 14.30 14.99
N LEU A 77 -35.27 13.10 15.37
CA LEU A 77 -34.54 11.85 15.14
C LEU A 77 -34.35 11.59 13.65
N ALA A 78 -35.38 11.76 12.83
CA ALA A 78 -35.29 11.62 11.38
C ALA A 78 -34.29 12.60 10.77
N ALA A 79 -34.32 13.87 11.17
CA ALA A 79 -33.39 14.90 10.72
C ALA A 79 -31.93 14.54 11.08
N VAL A 80 -31.68 14.06 12.30
CA VAL A 80 -30.34 13.61 12.73
C VAL A 80 -29.87 12.42 11.89
N ILE A 81 -30.74 11.41 11.66
CA ILE A 81 -30.39 10.24 10.83
C ILE A 81 -30.05 10.69 9.40
N ILE A 82 -30.89 11.54 8.80
CA ILE A 82 -30.65 12.07 7.44
C ILE A 82 -29.35 12.87 7.39
N ALA A 83 -29.10 13.73 8.37
CA ALA A 83 -27.88 14.54 8.43
C ALA A 83 -26.62 13.68 8.53
N VAL A 84 -26.61 12.66 9.41
CA VAL A 84 -25.47 11.74 9.55
C VAL A 84 -25.23 10.96 8.27
N VAL A 85 -26.28 10.42 7.65
CA VAL A 85 -26.16 9.66 6.39
C VAL A 85 -25.67 10.57 5.27
N GLN A 86 -26.24 11.76 5.11
CA GLN A 86 -25.87 12.67 4.04
C GLN A 86 -24.43 13.17 4.20
N LEU A 87 -24.02 13.53 5.42
CA LEU A 87 -22.66 13.99 5.71
C LEU A 87 -21.63 12.88 5.46
N SER A 88 -21.93 11.64 5.85
CA SER A 88 -21.05 10.49 5.56
C SER A 88 -20.86 10.27 4.06
N ARG A 89 -21.94 10.41 3.26
CA ARG A 89 -21.89 10.27 1.81
C ARG A 89 -21.14 11.42 1.15
N SER A 90 -21.42 12.66 1.54
CA SER A 90 -20.78 13.84 0.95
C SER A 90 -19.26 13.85 1.18
N LEU A 91 -18.80 13.42 2.35
CA LEU A 91 -17.37 13.38 2.66
C LEU A 91 -16.64 12.20 1.99
N LEU A 92 -17.32 11.07 1.79
CA LEU A 92 -16.70 9.86 1.25
C LEU A 92 -16.91 9.69 -0.27
N ALA A 93 -17.83 10.43 -0.88
CA ALA A 93 -18.08 10.40 -2.32
C ALA A 93 -16.82 10.58 -3.19
N PRO A 94 -15.85 11.47 -2.86
CA PRO A 94 -14.62 11.62 -3.66
C PRO A 94 -13.69 10.40 -3.61
N PHE A 95 -13.84 9.53 -2.62
CA PHE A 95 -12.92 8.41 -2.35
C PHE A 95 -13.51 7.04 -2.68
N LEU A 96 -14.78 6.98 -3.08
CA LEU A 96 -15.47 5.72 -3.35
C LEU A 96 -15.52 5.44 -4.84
N ARG A 97 -15.23 4.18 -5.21
CA ARG A 97 -15.41 3.70 -6.58
C ARG A 97 -16.91 3.63 -6.90
N PRO A 98 -17.32 3.91 -8.16
CA PRO A 98 -18.71 3.80 -8.57
C PRO A 98 -19.31 2.43 -8.20
N GLY A 99 -20.37 2.42 -7.39
CA GLY A 99 -21.05 1.19 -6.96
C GLY A 99 -20.55 0.55 -5.66
N GLN A 100 -19.55 1.11 -4.98
CA GLN A 100 -19.14 0.64 -3.65
C GLN A 100 -19.98 1.26 -2.52
N GLU A 101 -20.38 0.45 -1.55
CA GLU A 101 -21.02 0.92 -0.33
C GLU A 101 -20.01 1.53 0.64
N VAL A 102 -20.33 2.72 1.15
CA VAL A 102 -19.51 3.52 2.08
C VAL A 102 -19.09 2.68 3.30
N ALA A 103 -20.03 1.94 3.88
CA ALA A 103 -19.79 1.15 5.09
C ALA A 103 -18.79 0.02 4.84
N LYS A 104 -18.95 -0.72 3.73
CA LYS A 104 -18.06 -1.79 3.33
C LYS A 104 -16.64 -1.31 3.03
N ALA A 105 -16.50 -0.16 2.35
CA ALA A 105 -15.19 0.43 2.08
C ALA A 105 -14.46 0.82 3.38
N VAL A 106 -15.15 1.47 4.32
CA VAL A 106 -14.59 1.83 5.63
C VAL A 106 -14.23 0.60 6.46
N TYR A 107 -15.07 -0.44 6.44
CA TYR A 107 -14.81 -1.69 7.14
C TYR A 107 -13.57 -2.40 6.60
N GLN A 108 -13.45 -2.54 5.28
CA GLN A 108 -12.30 -3.17 4.62
C GLN A 108 -11.01 -2.38 4.89
N TYR A 109 -11.06 -1.04 4.83
CA TYR A 109 -9.92 -0.19 5.16
C TYR A 109 -9.42 -0.43 6.60
N ARG A 110 -10.33 -0.49 7.57
CA ARG A 110 -9.97 -0.75 8.98
C ARG A 110 -9.48 -2.18 9.22
N GLN A 111 -10.07 -3.18 8.55
CA GLN A 111 -9.58 -4.55 8.65
C GLN A 111 -8.16 -4.68 8.12
N ARG A 112 -7.88 -4.11 6.93
CA ARG A 112 -6.53 -4.13 6.34
C ARG A 112 -5.48 -3.48 7.26
N GLY A 113 -5.85 -2.38 7.92
CA GLY A 113 -5.00 -1.72 8.92
C GLY A 113 -4.61 -2.59 10.12
N ARG A 114 -5.45 -3.57 10.46
CA ARG A 114 -5.21 -4.55 11.54
C ARG A 114 -4.75 -5.91 11.02
N GLY A 115 -4.46 -6.02 9.72
CA GLY A 115 -3.97 -7.24 9.10
C GLY A 115 -2.54 -7.58 9.50
N PRO A 116 -2.06 -8.79 9.18
CA PRO A 116 -0.71 -9.23 9.50
C PRO A 116 0.35 -8.35 8.84
N LYS A 117 1.50 -8.20 9.50
CA LYS A 117 2.71 -7.59 8.95
C LYS A 117 3.37 -8.57 7.99
N VAL A 118 3.27 -8.28 6.69
CA VAL A 118 3.82 -9.14 5.63
C VAL A 118 5.03 -8.49 5.01
N VAL A 119 6.17 -9.19 5.01
CA VAL A 119 7.38 -8.77 4.31
C VAL A 119 7.49 -9.56 3.01
N ALA A 120 7.59 -8.88 1.88
CA ALA A 120 7.80 -9.51 0.57
C ALA A 120 9.20 -9.16 0.05
N ILE A 121 10.02 -10.18 -0.24
CA ILE A 121 11.43 -10.05 -0.62
C ILE A 121 11.58 -10.45 -2.09
N GLY A 122 12.14 -9.59 -2.93
CA GLY A 122 12.39 -9.95 -4.34
C GLY A 122 12.68 -8.76 -5.26
N GLY A 123 12.26 -8.89 -6.52
CA GLY A 123 12.38 -7.86 -7.56
C GLY A 123 11.49 -8.17 -8.77
N GLY A 124 11.53 -7.29 -9.76
CA GLY A 124 10.84 -7.45 -11.04
C GLY A 124 9.31 -7.50 -10.98
N THR A 125 8.75 -8.10 -12.03
CA THR A 125 7.32 -8.20 -12.26
C THR A 125 6.64 -9.18 -11.30
N GLY A 126 7.28 -10.28 -10.92
CA GLY A 126 6.70 -11.27 -10.03
C GLY A 126 6.44 -10.74 -8.61
N LEU A 127 7.39 -10.00 -8.03
CA LEU A 127 7.14 -9.27 -6.77
C LEU A 127 5.99 -8.28 -6.93
N SER A 128 5.95 -7.51 -8.02
CA SER A 128 4.89 -6.52 -8.25
C SER A 128 3.49 -7.16 -8.37
N THR A 129 3.38 -8.35 -8.98
CA THR A 129 2.13 -9.11 -9.08
C THR A 129 1.69 -9.62 -7.71
N LEU A 130 2.62 -10.17 -6.93
CA LEU A 130 2.34 -10.60 -5.56
C LEU A 130 1.84 -9.43 -4.70
N LEU A 131 2.50 -8.27 -4.77
CA LEU A 131 2.12 -7.07 -4.02
C LEU A 131 0.71 -6.56 -4.39
N ARG A 132 0.33 -6.62 -5.68
CA ARG A 132 -1.02 -6.28 -6.15
C ARG A 132 -2.10 -7.19 -5.53
N GLY A 133 -1.80 -8.46 -5.32
CA GLY A 133 -2.70 -9.38 -4.62
C GLY A 133 -2.72 -9.14 -3.12
N LEU A 134 -1.55 -9.01 -2.49
CA LEU A 134 -1.42 -8.87 -1.03
C LEU A 134 -2.12 -7.62 -0.49
N LYS A 135 -2.11 -6.49 -1.22
CA LYS A 135 -2.75 -5.24 -0.76
C LYS A 135 -4.27 -5.35 -0.59
N GLU A 136 -4.90 -6.38 -1.16
CA GLU A 136 -6.31 -6.66 -0.94
C GLU A 136 -6.61 -7.24 0.45
N TYR A 137 -5.59 -7.81 1.11
CA TYR A 137 -5.71 -8.53 2.39
C TYR A 137 -5.13 -7.76 3.58
N THR A 138 -4.04 -7.02 3.40
CA THR A 138 -3.39 -6.25 4.47
C THR A 138 -2.80 -4.95 3.92
N SER A 139 -2.83 -3.89 4.73
CA SER A 139 -2.10 -2.64 4.43
C SER A 139 -0.70 -2.62 5.07
N ASN A 140 -0.38 -3.63 5.89
CA ASN A 140 0.88 -3.72 6.63
C ASN A 140 1.94 -4.48 5.81
N ILE A 141 2.13 -4.07 4.56
CA ILE A 141 3.06 -4.71 3.61
C ILE A 141 4.39 -3.97 3.63
N THR A 142 5.49 -4.69 3.69
CA THR A 142 6.83 -4.15 3.44
C THR A 142 7.50 -4.92 2.30
N ALA A 143 7.74 -4.27 1.16
CA ALA A 143 8.48 -4.84 0.04
C ALA A 143 9.96 -4.51 0.20
N ILE A 144 10.83 -5.53 0.18
CA ILE A 144 12.29 -5.38 0.18
C ILE A 144 12.80 -5.70 -1.22
N VAL A 145 13.38 -4.70 -1.87
CA VAL A 145 13.70 -4.72 -3.29
C VAL A 145 15.20 -4.82 -3.52
N THR A 146 15.62 -5.70 -4.43
CA THR A 146 17.02 -5.79 -4.89
C THR A 146 17.45 -4.53 -5.65
N VAL A 147 18.70 -4.11 -5.45
CA VAL A 147 19.30 -2.95 -6.15
C VAL A 147 20.40 -3.37 -7.14
N ALA A 148 20.46 -4.66 -7.49
CA ALA A 148 21.51 -5.20 -8.35
C ALA A 148 21.19 -5.11 -9.86
N ASP A 149 19.97 -4.70 -10.24
CA ASP A 149 19.53 -4.57 -11.63
C ASP A 149 20.44 -3.62 -12.43
N ASP A 150 20.80 -4.04 -13.64
CA ASP A 150 21.66 -3.32 -14.58
C ASP A 150 21.08 -3.24 -16.00
N GLY A 151 19.82 -3.66 -16.17
CA GLY A 151 19.15 -3.78 -17.45
C GLY A 151 18.36 -2.55 -17.89
N GLY A 152 18.24 -2.39 -19.21
CA GLY A 152 17.34 -1.43 -19.86
C GLY A 152 17.46 0.02 -19.35
N SER A 153 16.31 0.69 -19.17
CA SER A 153 16.21 2.07 -18.68
C SER A 153 16.82 2.27 -17.28
N SER A 154 16.73 1.28 -16.40
CA SER A 154 17.30 1.35 -15.04
C SER A 154 18.82 1.34 -15.08
N GLY A 155 19.39 0.42 -15.87
CA GLY A 155 20.83 0.30 -16.05
C GLY A 155 21.47 1.52 -16.71
N ARG A 156 20.81 2.13 -17.71
CA ARG A 156 21.28 3.38 -18.32
C ARG A 156 21.36 4.52 -17.30
N LEU A 157 20.28 4.75 -16.54
CA LEU A 157 20.27 5.80 -15.51
C LEU A 157 21.31 5.54 -14.41
N ARG A 158 21.50 4.28 -14.02
CA ARG A 158 22.54 3.89 -13.06
C ARG A 158 23.94 4.24 -13.56
N ARG A 159 24.24 4.00 -14.84
CA ARG A 159 25.56 4.32 -15.45
C ARG A 159 25.77 5.82 -15.66
N GLU A 160 24.73 6.54 -16.09
CA GLU A 160 24.83 7.96 -16.45
C GLU A 160 24.78 8.89 -15.23
N LEU A 161 23.97 8.54 -14.21
CA LEU A 161 23.71 9.41 -13.06
C LEU A 161 24.26 8.85 -11.74
N GLY A 162 24.82 7.65 -11.73
CA GLY A 162 25.36 7.02 -10.52
C GLY A 162 24.31 6.69 -9.45
N VAL A 163 23.03 6.67 -9.82
CA VAL A 163 21.90 6.36 -8.91
C VAL A 163 21.65 4.85 -8.81
N LEU A 164 21.05 4.39 -7.72
CA LEU A 164 20.56 3.01 -7.60
C LEU A 164 19.49 2.73 -8.67
N PRO A 165 19.39 1.50 -9.19
CA PRO A 165 18.49 1.18 -10.29
C PRO A 165 17.01 1.36 -9.87
N PRO A 166 16.26 2.28 -10.51
CA PRO A 166 14.91 2.63 -10.04
C PRO A 166 13.81 1.66 -10.51
N GLY A 167 14.09 0.75 -11.44
CA GLY A 167 13.06 -0.02 -12.15
C GLY A 167 12.20 -0.93 -11.27
N ASP A 168 12.83 -1.72 -10.41
CA ASP A 168 12.10 -2.62 -9.52
C ASP A 168 11.32 -1.86 -8.43
N PHE A 169 11.86 -0.74 -7.95
CA PHE A 169 11.13 0.18 -7.07
C PHE A 169 9.92 0.78 -7.77
N ARG A 170 10.06 1.24 -9.02
CA ARG A 170 8.95 1.76 -9.83
C ARG A 170 7.82 0.73 -9.92
N ASN A 171 8.15 -0.52 -10.24
CA ASN A 171 7.16 -1.59 -10.35
C ASN A 171 6.45 -1.85 -9.01
N CYS A 172 7.17 -1.86 -7.89
CA CYS A 172 6.60 -2.04 -6.56
C CYS A 172 5.70 -0.87 -6.14
N ILE A 173 6.15 0.37 -6.39
CA ILE A 173 5.37 1.59 -6.14
C ILE A 173 4.06 1.53 -6.93
N ALA A 174 4.13 1.23 -8.23
CA ALA A 174 2.93 1.11 -9.08
C ALA A 174 2.01 -0.05 -8.68
N ALA A 175 2.56 -1.12 -8.10
CA ALA A 175 1.78 -2.26 -7.61
C ALA A 175 0.98 -1.92 -6.35
N LEU A 176 1.59 -1.19 -5.42
CA LEU A 176 0.99 -0.83 -4.14
C LEU A 176 0.22 0.51 -4.19
N ALA A 177 0.37 1.29 -5.24
CA ALA A 177 -0.46 2.47 -5.53
C ALA A 177 -1.88 2.07 -6.00
N ASP A 178 -2.78 3.07 -6.08
CA ASP A 178 -4.09 2.86 -6.68
C ASP A 178 -3.97 2.73 -8.20
N ALA A 179 -4.36 1.57 -8.73
CA ALA A 179 -4.08 1.15 -10.10
C ALA A 179 -4.89 1.94 -11.14
N GLU A 180 -6.02 2.52 -10.74
CA GLU A 180 -6.95 3.22 -11.65
C GLU A 180 -6.61 4.70 -11.83
N SER A 181 -5.65 5.26 -11.07
CA SER A 181 -5.32 6.68 -11.16
C SER A 181 -4.52 7.03 -12.43
N LEU A 182 -4.81 8.18 -13.04
CA LEU A 182 -4.01 8.75 -14.14
C LEU A 182 -2.53 8.88 -13.74
N THR A 183 -2.26 9.21 -12.47
CA THR A 183 -0.90 9.33 -11.93
C THR A 183 -0.14 8.00 -12.02
N THR A 184 -0.79 6.88 -11.72
CA THR A 184 -0.17 5.54 -11.85
C THR A 184 0.09 5.19 -13.32
N GLN A 185 -0.80 5.56 -14.24
CA GLN A 185 -0.60 5.35 -15.68
C GLN A 185 0.58 6.16 -16.20
N LEU A 186 0.67 7.44 -15.82
CA LEU A 186 1.80 8.30 -16.16
C LEU A 186 3.11 7.75 -15.58
N PHE A 187 3.08 7.28 -14.33
CA PHE A 187 4.24 6.70 -13.67
C PHE A 187 4.78 5.46 -14.40
N GLN A 188 3.90 4.66 -14.99
CA GLN A 188 4.26 3.48 -15.78
C GLN A 188 4.53 3.78 -17.26
N TYR A 189 4.36 5.04 -17.70
CA TYR A 189 4.59 5.43 -19.07
C TYR A 189 6.04 5.17 -19.49
N ARG A 190 6.20 4.69 -20.72
CA ARG A 190 7.47 4.47 -21.39
C ARG A 190 7.49 5.28 -22.67
N PHE A 191 8.52 6.11 -22.82
CA PHE A 191 8.73 6.89 -24.03
C PHE A 191 9.07 5.93 -25.18
N SER A 192 8.38 6.10 -26.31
CA SER A 192 8.56 5.29 -27.52
C SER A 192 9.31 6.03 -28.63
N GLN A 193 9.55 7.33 -28.45
CA GLN A 193 10.22 8.21 -29.39
C GLN A 193 10.90 9.36 -28.62
N GLY A 194 11.94 9.94 -29.22
CA GLY A 194 12.65 11.12 -28.70
C GLY A 194 14.13 10.87 -28.47
N ASN A 195 14.97 11.78 -28.97
CA ASN A 195 16.42 11.69 -28.82
C ASN A 195 16.81 11.66 -27.33
N GLY A 196 17.44 10.57 -26.89
CA GLY A 196 17.87 10.38 -25.50
C GLY A 196 16.76 9.96 -24.51
N LEU A 197 15.48 10.12 -24.86
CA LEU A 197 14.35 9.66 -24.04
C LEU A 197 13.82 8.30 -24.46
N ASP A 198 14.14 7.85 -25.68
CA ASP A 198 13.62 6.60 -26.20
C ASP A 198 13.95 5.40 -25.29
N GLY A 199 12.92 4.61 -25.01
CA GLY A 199 12.97 3.47 -24.11
C GLY A 199 13.06 3.82 -22.61
N HIS A 200 13.21 5.09 -22.21
CA HIS A 200 13.12 5.46 -20.80
C HIS A 200 11.68 5.35 -20.28
N SER A 201 11.58 5.09 -18.98
CA SER A 201 10.29 5.14 -18.28
C SER A 201 10.20 6.42 -17.48
N PHE A 202 9.06 7.11 -17.58
CA PHE A 202 8.81 8.33 -16.80
C PHE A 202 9.00 8.08 -15.31
N GLY A 203 8.47 6.97 -14.76
CA GLY A 203 8.64 6.65 -13.35
C GLY A 203 10.10 6.41 -12.93
N ASN A 204 10.95 5.89 -13.83
CA ASN A 204 12.38 5.76 -13.54
C ASN A 204 13.06 7.15 -13.47
N LEU A 205 12.73 8.04 -14.41
CA LEU A 205 13.24 9.41 -14.42
C LEU A 205 12.73 10.19 -13.21
N PHE A 206 11.47 10.01 -12.84
CA PHE A 206 10.87 10.60 -11.65
C PHE A 206 11.61 10.17 -10.38
N ILE A 207 11.85 8.87 -10.18
CA ILE A 207 12.60 8.39 -9.01
C ILE A 207 14.03 8.94 -9.00
N ALA A 208 14.70 8.96 -10.15
CA ALA A 208 16.06 9.49 -10.27
C ALA A 208 16.12 10.99 -9.91
N ALA A 209 15.19 11.79 -10.44
CA ALA A 209 15.07 13.20 -10.11
C ALA A 209 14.73 13.42 -8.63
N MET A 210 13.87 12.59 -8.05
CA MET A 210 13.56 12.63 -6.61
C MET A 210 14.79 12.30 -5.76
N ALA A 211 15.64 11.37 -6.19
CA ALA A 211 16.90 11.06 -5.50
C ALA A 211 17.88 12.23 -5.52
N ASP A 212 18.00 12.91 -6.66
CA ASP A 212 18.82 14.11 -6.79
C ASP A 212 18.31 15.26 -5.91
N VAL A 213 17.00 15.56 -5.98
CA VAL A 213 16.36 16.64 -5.19
C VAL A 213 16.42 16.39 -3.69
N THR A 214 16.22 15.14 -3.25
CA THR A 214 16.21 14.80 -1.81
C THR A 214 17.60 14.52 -1.25
N GLY A 215 18.61 14.36 -2.10
CA GLY A 215 19.97 13.96 -1.74
C GLY A 215 20.07 12.55 -1.15
N SER A 216 19.02 11.74 -1.24
CA SER A 216 18.96 10.41 -0.64
C SER A 216 17.99 9.51 -1.38
N PHE A 217 18.47 8.38 -1.87
CA PHE A 217 17.62 7.40 -2.55
C PHE A 217 16.49 6.87 -1.63
N GLU A 218 16.78 6.67 -0.35
CA GLU A 218 15.76 6.28 0.64
C GLU A 218 14.63 7.31 0.71
N ARG A 219 14.97 8.59 0.85
CA ARG A 219 13.97 9.67 0.88
C ARG A 219 13.23 9.77 -0.43
N ALA A 220 13.89 9.56 -1.56
CA ALA A 220 13.25 9.55 -2.87
C ALA A 220 12.16 8.50 -2.97
N ILE A 221 12.42 7.26 -2.53
CA ILE A 221 11.41 6.19 -2.52
C ILE A 221 10.27 6.53 -1.57
N LEU A 222 10.57 7.08 -0.39
CA LEU A 222 9.55 7.49 0.59
C LEU A 222 8.61 8.57 0.02
N GLU A 223 9.17 9.65 -0.53
CA GLU A 223 8.38 10.76 -1.08
C GLU A 223 7.65 10.35 -2.37
N SER A 224 8.29 9.54 -3.23
CA SER A 224 7.62 8.96 -4.41
C SER A 224 6.41 8.12 -4.01
N SER A 225 6.55 7.32 -2.95
CA SER A 225 5.46 6.49 -2.42
C SER A 225 4.31 7.34 -1.88
N ARG A 226 4.60 8.49 -1.26
CA ARG A 226 3.58 9.43 -0.77
C ARG A 226 2.81 10.09 -1.91
N VAL A 227 3.51 10.58 -2.94
CA VAL A 227 2.90 11.20 -4.12
C VAL A 227 1.91 10.25 -4.81
N LEU A 228 2.24 8.95 -4.84
CA LEU A 228 1.41 7.90 -5.46
C LEU A 228 0.45 7.21 -4.48
N ALA A 229 0.31 7.72 -3.25
CA ALA A 229 -0.58 7.17 -2.22
C ALA A 229 -0.45 5.64 -2.04
N VAL A 230 0.79 5.16 -1.99
CA VAL A 230 1.14 3.74 -1.85
C VAL A 230 0.63 3.16 -0.53
N GLN A 231 0.03 1.96 -0.59
CA GLN A 231 -0.37 1.18 0.59
C GLN A 231 0.74 0.22 1.01
N GLY A 232 1.57 0.65 1.97
CA GLY A 232 2.67 -0.15 2.52
C GLY A 232 4.00 0.59 2.50
N ARG A 233 5.10 -0.14 2.69
CA ARG A 233 6.47 0.37 2.68
C ARG A 233 7.27 -0.34 1.59
N ILE A 234 8.17 0.39 0.95
CA ILE A 234 9.10 -0.16 -0.04
C ILE A 234 10.50 0.24 0.41
N LEU A 235 11.33 -0.75 0.68
CA LEU A 235 12.66 -0.58 1.24
C LEU A 235 13.69 -1.20 0.30
N PRO A 236 14.86 -0.58 0.14
CA PRO A 236 15.96 -1.21 -0.56
C PRO A 236 16.56 -2.34 0.29
N SER A 237 17.10 -3.35 -0.37
CA SER A 237 17.91 -4.41 0.26
C SER A 237 19.23 -3.86 0.82
N THR A 238 19.84 -2.92 0.10
CA THR A 238 21.02 -2.16 0.52
C THR A 238 20.99 -0.75 -0.08
N LEU A 239 21.71 0.19 0.54
CA LEU A 239 21.97 1.50 -0.04
C LEU A 239 23.30 1.54 -0.82
N ASP A 240 24.09 0.48 -0.74
CA ASP A 240 25.33 0.36 -1.47
C ASP A 240 25.05 0.08 -2.96
N ASN A 241 25.87 0.64 -3.84
CA ASN A 241 25.80 0.34 -5.27
C ASN A 241 26.47 -1.02 -5.52
N VAL A 242 25.68 -2.05 -5.85
CA VAL A 242 26.13 -3.44 -5.93
C VAL A 242 25.89 -4.05 -7.29
N THR A 243 26.85 -4.80 -7.80
CA THR A 243 26.72 -5.56 -9.04
C THR A 243 26.55 -7.03 -8.69
N LEU A 244 25.58 -7.68 -9.34
CA LEU A 244 25.44 -9.12 -9.24
C LEU A 244 26.48 -9.79 -10.14
N CYS A 245 27.24 -10.72 -9.58
CA CYS A 245 28.21 -11.51 -10.31
C CYS A 245 27.87 -13.00 -10.20
N ALA A 246 28.12 -13.76 -11.25
CA ALA A 246 27.97 -15.21 -11.25
C ALA A 246 29.24 -15.87 -11.78
N ASP A 247 29.61 -16.99 -11.16
CA ASP A 247 30.57 -17.93 -11.74
C ASP A 247 29.75 -19.01 -12.47
N LEU A 248 29.92 -19.10 -13.78
CA LEU A 248 29.20 -20.02 -14.67
C LEU A 248 30.11 -21.21 -15.04
N ARG A 249 29.54 -22.40 -15.14
CA ARG A 249 30.24 -23.57 -15.69
C ARG A 249 30.28 -23.46 -17.21
N GLY A 250 31.47 -23.50 -17.79
CA GLY A 250 31.63 -23.56 -19.24
C GLY A 250 31.15 -24.90 -19.81
N GLU A 251 30.96 -24.95 -21.14
CA GLU A 251 30.55 -26.17 -21.86
C GLU A 251 31.60 -27.28 -21.81
N ASP A 252 32.87 -26.94 -21.55
CA ASP A 252 33.98 -27.89 -21.49
C ASP A 252 34.18 -28.38 -20.04
N GLU A 253 33.39 -29.38 -19.64
CA GLU A 253 33.46 -30.01 -18.31
C GLU A 253 34.87 -30.53 -17.96
N ALA A 254 35.68 -30.86 -18.97
CA ALA A 254 37.03 -31.40 -18.80
C ALA A 254 38.05 -30.38 -18.27
N ALA A 255 37.78 -29.07 -18.40
CA ALA A 255 38.71 -28.01 -17.98
C ALA A 255 38.42 -27.44 -16.58
N GLY A 256 37.24 -27.71 -16.01
CA GLY A 256 36.82 -27.17 -14.70
C GLY A 256 36.84 -25.63 -14.61
N ALA A 257 36.92 -24.94 -15.75
CA ALA A 257 37.10 -23.49 -15.81
C ALA A 257 35.76 -22.79 -15.59
N LEU A 258 35.70 -21.98 -14.53
CA LEU A 258 34.55 -21.12 -14.23
C LEU A 258 34.70 -19.81 -15.00
N SER A 259 33.67 -19.44 -15.77
CA SER A 259 33.59 -18.15 -16.43
C SER A 259 32.85 -17.17 -15.54
N ARG A 260 33.49 -16.05 -15.19
CA ARG A 260 32.87 -15.01 -14.37
C ARG A 260 32.12 -14.02 -15.24
N VAL A 261 30.84 -13.83 -14.95
CA VAL A 261 29.98 -12.86 -15.62
C VAL A 261 29.47 -11.84 -14.61
N GLU A 262 29.58 -10.57 -14.97
CA GLU A 262 29.10 -9.44 -14.17
C GLU A 262 27.84 -8.84 -14.80
N GLY A 263 26.87 -8.51 -13.95
CA GLY A 263 25.61 -7.90 -14.35
C GLY A 263 24.46 -8.89 -14.48
N GLU A 264 23.30 -8.55 -13.93
CA GLU A 264 22.10 -9.41 -13.98
C GLU A 264 21.70 -9.73 -15.43
N SER A 265 21.74 -8.72 -16.30
CA SER A 265 21.37 -8.86 -17.71
C SER A 265 22.32 -9.82 -18.44
N SER A 266 23.62 -9.71 -18.17
CA SER A 266 24.66 -10.55 -18.78
C SER A 266 24.57 -11.99 -18.29
N ILE A 267 24.33 -12.21 -16.99
CA ILE A 267 24.16 -13.56 -16.42
C ILE A 267 22.97 -14.27 -17.07
N THR A 268 21.88 -13.55 -17.28
CA THR A 268 20.67 -14.11 -17.93
C THR A 268 20.93 -14.42 -19.40
N ALA A 269 21.69 -13.58 -20.10
CA ALA A 269 22.02 -13.76 -21.52
C ALA A 269 23.08 -14.84 -21.79
N ALA A 270 23.87 -15.22 -20.78
CA ALA A 270 24.94 -16.20 -20.94
C ALA A 270 24.41 -17.63 -21.13
N GLU A 271 23.18 -17.93 -20.71
CA GLU A 271 22.51 -19.22 -20.94
C GLU A 271 23.28 -20.46 -20.42
N LEU A 272 24.25 -20.29 -19.52
CA LEU A 272 25.09 -21.34 -18.93
C LEU A 272 24.67 -21.70 -17.50
N PRO A 273 24.98 -22.94 -17.03
CA PRO A 273 24.72 -23.35 -15.64
C PRO A 273 25.47 -22.47 -14.62
N ILE A 274 24.74 -21.97 -13.63
CA ILE A 274 25.27 -21.12 -12.57
C ILE A 274 25.83 -22.00 -11.45
N GLU A 275 27.13 -21.88 -11.15
CA GLU A 275 27.76 -22.54 -9.99
C GLU A 275 27.44 -21.78 -8.70
N ARG A 276 27.64 -20.46 -8.74
CA ARG A 276 27.34 -19.58 -7.61
C ARG A 276 27.11 -18.15 -8.06
N VAL A 277 26.38 -17.41 -7.24
CA VAL A 277 26.20 -15.95 -7.37
C VAL A 277 26.72 -15.26 -6.13
N PHE A 278 27.25 -14.05 -6.31
CA PHE A 278 27.75 -13.20 -5.23
C PHE A 278 27.57 -11.73 -5.62
N LEU A 279 27.74 -10.83 -4.66
CA LEU A 279 27.61 -9.39 -4.87
C LEU A 279 28.98 -8.76 -4.84
N GLN A 280 29.22 -7.82 -5.75
CA GLN A 280 30.40 -6.99 -5.74
C GLN A 280 29.99 -5.55 -5.39
N PRO A 281 30.51 -4.98 -4.29
CA PRO A 281 31.54 -5.51 -3.38
C PRO A 281 31.07 -6.63 -2.41
N ASP A 282 31.94 -7.56 -2.02
CA ASP A 282 31.62 -8.79 -1.23
C ASP A 282 31.11 -8.55 0.22
N ARG A 283 31.06 -7.31 0.71
CA ARG A 283 30.67 -6.95 2.08
C ARG A 283 29.62 -5.84 2.13
N VAL A 284 28.58 -6.02 1.34
CA VAL A 284 27.41 -5.16 1.33
C VAL A 284 26.71 -5.19 2.68
N ARG A 285 26.31 -4.03 3.19
CA ARG A 285 25.46 -3.95 4.38
C ARG A 285 24.00 -3.99 3.98
N ALA A 286 23.23 -4.88 4.61
CA ALA A 286 21.78 -4.82 4.51
C ALA A 286 21.26 -3.50 5.10
N TYR A 287 20.23 -2.96 4.46
CA TYR A 287 19.61 -1.73 4.92
C TYR A 287 18.93 -1.95 6.30
N PRO A 288 19.22 -1.13 7.33
CA PRO A 288 18.69 -1.34 8.69
C PRO A 288 17.16 -1.40 8.76
N GLY A 289 16.46 -0.62 7.93
CA GLY A 289 15.00 -0.66 7.87
C GLY A 289 14.46 -1.99 7.35
N ALA A 290 15.17 -2.63 6.41
CA ALA A 290 14.81 -3.94 5.87
C ALA A 290 14.95 -5.03 6.95
N ILE A 291 16.04 -4.99 7.73
CA ILE A 291 16.28 -5.91 8.85
C ILE A 291 15.18 -5.78 9.91
N ARG A 292 14.86 -4.55 10.32
CA ARG A 292 13.76 -4.30 11.29
C ARG A 292 12.43 -4.83 10.79
N ALA A 293 12.13 -4.60 9.51
CA ALA A 293 10.89 -5.10 8.92
C ALA A 293 10.80 -6.63 8.95
N ILE A 294 11.90 -7.33 8.66
CA ILE A 294 12.00 -8.79 8.72
C ILE A 294 11.77 -9.28 10.17
N LEU A 295 12.43 -8.67 11.15
CA LEU A 295 12.30 -9.05 12.56
C LEU A 295 10.90 -8.81 13.14
N GLU A 296 10.18 -7.82 12.62
CA GLU A 296 8.80 -7.51 13.03
C GLU A 296 7.72 -8.24 12.21
N ALA A 297 8.10 -9.04 11.21
CA ALA A 297 7.16 -9.66 10.30
C ALA A 297 6.40 -10.82 10.94
N ASP A 298 5.09 -10.89 10.70
CA ASP A 298 4.29 -12.07 11.01
C ASP A 298 4.44 -13.14 9.91
N LEU A 299 4.71 -12.69 8.68
CA LEU A 299 4.93 -13.55 7.50
C LEU A 299 5.99 -12.94 6.59
N ILE A 300 6.96 -13.75 6.18
CA ILE A 300 7.95 -13.40 5.17
C ILE A 300 7.66 -14.22 3.91
N VAL A 301 7.39 -13.53 2.81
CA VAL A 301 7.14 -14.12 1.51
C VAL A 301 8.32 -13.83 0.60
N ALA A 302 8.94 -14.90 0.13
CA ALA A 302 9.88 -14.84 -0.96
C ALA A 302 9.05 -14.62 -2.26
N GLY A 303 9.03 -13.41 -2.82
CA GLY A 303 8.17 -13.04 -3.95
C GLY A 303 8.64 -13.59 -5.31
N PRO A 304 7.76 -14.19 -6.13
CA PRO A 304 8.13 -15.02 -7.27
C PRO A 304 9.08 -14.29 -8.25
N GLY A 305 10.11 -14.99 -8.72
CA GLY A 305 11.16 -14.41 -9.56
C GLY A 305 12.34 -15.36 -9.77
N SER A 306 13.33 -14.92 -10.54
CA SER A 306 14.57 -15.68 -10.75
C SER A 306 15.26 -15.99 -9.41
N LEU A 307 15.33 -17.28 -9.08
CA LEU A 307 15.98 -17.80 -7.88
C LEU A 307 17.42 -17.25 -7.74
N PHE A 308 18.16 -17.24 -8.84
CA PHE A 308 19.57 -16.86 -8.82
C PHE A 308 19.80 -15.35 -8.83
N SER A 309 19.14 -14.58 -9.69
CA SER A 309 19.47 -13.14 -9.80
C SER A 309 18.79 -12.25 -8.76
N LYS A 310 17.58 -12.60 -8.29
CA LYS A 310 16.76 -11.69 -7.46
C LYS A 310 16.63 -12.15 -6.02
N TYR A 311 16.46 -13.45 -5.80
CA TYR A 311 16.36 -13.98 -4.44
C TYR A 311 17.71 -14.12 -3.76
N LEU A 312 18.68 -14.76 -4.40
CA LEU A 312 20.01 -14.91 -3.82
C LEU A 312 20.69 -13.55 -3.62
N SER A 313 20.55 -12.60 -4.54
CA SER A 313 21.04 -11.23 -4.34
C SER A 313 20.52 -10.59 -3.04
N ASN A 314 19.21 -10.70 -2.77
CA ASN A 314 18.60 -10.15 -1.57
C ASN A 314 19.00 -10.95 -0.29
N SER A 315 19.08 -12.28 -0.41
CA SER A 315 19.51 -13.16 0.68
C SER A 315 20.99 -12.93 1.04
N LEU A 316 21.87 -12.68 0.06
CA LEU A 316 23.29 -12.41 0.26
C LEU A 316 23.54 -11.11 1.05
N CYS A 317 22.77 -10.06 0.78
CA CYS A 317 22.77 -8.86 1.63
C CYS A 317 22.36 -9.19 3.08
N THR A 318 21.41 -10.11 3.26
CA THR A 318 20.84 -10.46 4.56
C THR A 318 21.70 -11.47 5.34
N ASN A 319 22.44 -12.35 4.65
CA ASN A 319 23.27 -13.43 5.20
C ASN A 319 24.51 -12.97 5.97
N ASN A 320 24.96 -11.73 5.78
CA ASN A 320 26.02 -11.16 6.63
C ASN A 320 25.58 -10.92 8.09
N LEU A 321 24.32 -11.23 8.45
CA LEU A 321 23.83 -11.26 9.84
C LEU A 321 23.49 -12.68 10.35
N TYR A 322 23.09 -13.61 9.47
CA TYR A 322 22.67 -14.96 9.87
C TYR A 322 23.81 -15.82 10.46
N SER A 323 25.08 -15.42 10.31
CA SER A 323 26.21 -16.13 10.93
C SER A 323 26.39 -15.87 12.43
N ASN A 324 25.67 -14.92 13.04
CA ASN A 324 25.89 -14.55 14.45
C ASN A 324 24.67 -14.63 15.38
N GLN A 325 23.44 -14.90 14.91
CA GLN A 325 22.28 -15.05 15.80
C GLN A 325 21.29 -16.13 15.35
N CYS A 326 21.37 -17.26 16.05
CA CYS A 326 20.35 -18.26 16.42
C CYS A 326 19.14 -18.56 15.52
N ASN A 327 18.94 -19.88 15.31
CA ASN A 327 17.75 -20.65 15.73
C ASN A 327 16.43 -19.86 15.76
N ASN A 328 15.75 -19.79 14.61
CA ASN A 328 14.31 -19.56 14.62
C ASN A 328 13.64 -20.40 13.52
N SER A 329 12.90 -21.39 13.97
CA SER A 329 11.94 -22.18 13.21
C SER A 329 10.77 -21.28 12.82
N LEU A 330 10.69 -20.80 11.57
CA LEU A 330 9.46 -20.36 10.89
C LEU A 330 9.74 -19.95 9.42
N LEU A 331 10.45 -20.82 8.68
CA LEU A 331 10.41 -20.83 7.22
C LEU A 331 9.21 -21.71 6.80
N GLN A 332 8.01 -21.14 6.77
CA GLN A 332 6.81 -21.82 6.28
C GLN A 332 6.07 -20.98 5.24
N HIS A 333 6.43 -21.16 3.97
CA HIS A 333 5.57 -21.62 2.88
C HIS A 333 6.24 -21.35 1.51
N TYR A 334 6.72 -22.42 0.88
CA TYR A 334 7.15 -22.45 -0.50
C TYR A 334 5.96 -22.83 -1.38
N THR A 335 5.36 -21.87 -2.10
CA THR A 335 4.51 -22.16 -3.27
C THR A 335 4.53 -20.97 -4.21
N GLY A 336 5.28 -21.10 -5.30
CA GLY A 336 5.38 -20.12 -6.38
C GLY A 336 6.38 -20.60 -7.42
N TRP A 337 6.20 -21.84 -7.90
CA TRP A 337 6.99 -22.38 -9.00
C TRP A 337 6.92 -21.42 -10.19
N ASN A 338 8.08 -21.17 -10.81
CA ASN A 338 8.21 -20.49 -12.10
C ASN A 338 7.21 -21.13 -13.08
N SER A 339 6.15 -20.41 -13.46
CA SER A 339 5.18 -20.89 -14.42
C SER A 339 5.67 -20.78 -15.88
N ILE A 340 6.95 -20.43 -16.09
CA ILE A 340 7.62 -20.43 -17.39
C ILE A 340 9.06 -20.91 -17.15
N SER A 341 9.24 -22.22 -17.11
CA SER A 341 10.56 -22.85 -17.24
C SER A 341 11.01 -22.70 -18.70
N GLY A 342 11.94 -21.77 -18.95
CA GLY A 342 12.71 -21.73 -20.19
C GLY A 342 13.91 -22.69 -20.18
N TYR A 343 14.04 -23.55 -19.17
CA TYR A 343 15.09 -24.56 -19.08
C TYR A 343 14.53 -25.87 -18.54
N PRO A 344 14.70 -27.00 -19.24
CA PRO A 344 14.51 -28.31 -18.65
C PRO A 344 15.68 -28.62 -17.71
N ASP A 345 15.37 -29.15 -16.53
CA ASP A 345 16.34 -29.76 -15.62
C ASP A 345 17.10 -30.88 -16.35
N ARG A 346 18.35 -30.62 -16.77
CA ARG A 346 19.44 -31.60 -16.88
C ARG A 346 20.79 -30.93 -16.71
#